data_AF-A0A4R4M2E4-F1
#
_entry.id   AF-A0A4R4M2E4-F1
#
_cell.length_a   1.000
_cell.length_b   1.000
_cell.length_c   1.000
_cell.angle_alpha   90.00
_cell.angle_beta   90.00
_cell.angle_gamma   90.00
#
_symmetry.space_group_name_H-M   'P 1'
#
loop_
_entity.id
_entity.type
_entity.pdbx_description
1 polymer ?
#
loop_
_entity_poly.entity_id
_entity_poly.type
_entity_poly.pdbx_seq_one_letter_code
_entity_poly.pdbx_strand_id
1 'polypeptide(L)' 'MTTPIEATGEQLGRNLTLPVPETLYSTYAVALAAPIPDPAELARAEVTRRTRPPLRDLVLGMLDSPMLTLDQRPARD' A
#
# COMPACT_ATOMS: atom_id res chain seq x y z
N MET A 1 43.99 29.30 -1.36
CA MET A 1 43.58 28.14 -2.16
C MET A 1 43.08 27.09 -1.18
N THR A 2 41.77 26.97 -1.04
CA THR A 2 41.10 25.99 -0.18
C THR A 2 40.13 25.25 -1.09
N THR A 3 40.37 23.96 -1.26
CA THR A 3 39.64 23.05 -2.14
C THR A 3 38.18 22.92 -1.69
N PRO A 4 37.19 22.88 -2.60
CA PRO A 4 35.80 22.61 -2.23
C PRO A 4 35.63 21.14 -1.84
N ILE A 5 34.82 20.89 -0.80
CA ILE A 5 34.38 19.54 -0.44
C ILE A 5 33.29 19.16 -1.45
N GLU A 6 33.61 18.26 -2.38
CA GLU A 6 32.61 17.56 -3.18
C GLU A 6 31.68 16.80 -2.24
N ALA A 7 30.41 17.19 -2.19
CA ALA A 7 29.38 16.44 -1.49
C ALA A 7 29.03 15.18 -2.31
N THR A 8 29.76 14.11 -2.06
CA THR A 8 29.49 12.77 -2.60
C THR A 8 28.13 12.28 -2.10
N GLY A 9 27.34 11.65 -2.98
CA GLY A 9 25.95 11.21 -2.77
C GLY A 9 25.70 10.13 -1.69
N GLU A 10 26.52 10.06 -0.63
CA GLU A 10 26.37 9.13 0.49
C GLU A 10 25.32 9.58 1.54
N GLN A 11 24.83 10.82 1.49
CA GLN A 11 23.87 11.32 2.48
C GLN A 11 22.42 10.84 2.29
N LEU A 12 22.08 10.23 1.15
CA LEU A 12 20.74 9.65 0.91
C LEU A 12 20.62 8.18 1.36
N GLY A 13 21.66 7.63 1.98
CA GLY A 13 21.72 6.24 2.42
C GLY A 13 21.50 6.03 3.92
N ARG A 14 20.75 6.91 4.62
CA ARG A 14 20.29 6.57 5.97
C ARG A 14 19.30 5.42 5.84
N ASN A 15 19.81 4.21 6.02
CA ASN A 15 19.05 2.98 6.15
C ASN A 15 18.09 3.16 7.33
N LEU A 16 16.89 3.66 7.03
CA LEU A 16 15.78 3.70 7.95
C LEU A 16 15.27 2.26 8.02
N THR A 17 15.93 1.43 8.82
CA THR A 17 15.36 0.15 9.24
C THR A 17 14.23 0.49 10.19
N LEU A 18 13.08 0.89 9.63
CA LEU A 18 11.84 0.82 10.37
C LEU A 18 11.67 -0.64 10.74
N PRO A 19 11.45 -1.00 12.02
CA PRO A 19 11.11 -2.37 12.37
C PRO A 19 9.83 -2.70 11.61
N VAL A 20 9.97 -3.46 10.53
CA VAL A 20 8.82 -3.97 9.79
C VAL A 20 8.22 -5.02 10.72
N PRO A 21 6.98 -4.83 11.19
CA PRO A 21 6.32 -5.88 11.94
C PRO A 21 6.35 -7.15 11.10
N GLU A 22 6.76 -8.28 11.69
CA GLU A 22 6.70 -9.58 11.01
C GLU A 22 5.27 -9.88 10.52
N THR A 23 4.27 -9.24 11.12
CA THR A 23 2.90 -9.21 10.62
C THR A 23 2.29 -7.81 10.75
N LEU A 24 1.96 -7.17 9.63
CA LEU A 24 1.25 -5.90 9.60
C LEU A 24 -0.26 -6.17 9.42
N TYR A 25 -1.02 -6.01 10.49
CA TYR A 25 -2.48 -6.02 10.44
C TYR A 25 -2.98 -4.58 10.25
N SER A 26 -3.44 -4.24 9.05
CA SER A 26 -4.15 -2.99 8.80
C SER A 26 -5.61 -3.28 8.46
N THR A 27 -6.51 -2.73 9.28
CA THR A 27 -7.95 -2.80 9.02
C THR A 27 -8.44 -1.43 8.56
N TYR A 28 -8.85 -1.33 7.31
CA TYR A 28 -9.54 -0.17 6.78
C TYR A 28 -11.04 -0.49 6.69
N ALA A 29 -11.84 0.08 7.58
CA ALA A 29 -13.29 -0.09 7.59
C ALA A 29 -13.96 1.09 6.88
N VAL A 30 -14.86 0.79 5.94
CA VAL A 30 -15.68 1.78 5.22
C VAL A 30 -17.13 1.36 5.35
N ALA A 31 -18.00 2.27 5.78
CA ALA A 31 -19.43 2.01 5.84
C ALA A 31 -20.03 2.03 4.43
N LEU A 32 -20.75 0.97 4.08
CA LEU A 32 -21.44 0.83 2.79
C LEU A 32 -22.91 0.56 3.05
N ALA A 33 -23.79 1.14 2.21
CA ALA A 33 -25.23 0.93 2.32
C ALA A 33 -25.66 -0.51 1.97
N ALA A 34 -24.87 -1.21 1.16
CA ALA A 34 -25.05 -2.61 0.81
C ALA A 34 -23.69 -3.27 0.56
N PRO A 35 -23.56 -4.60 0.75
CA PRO A 35 -22.37 -5.34 0.37
C PRO A 35 -22.06 -5.23 -1.13
N ILE A 36 -20.78 -5.18 -1.47
CA ILE A 36 -20.26 -5.19 -2.83
C ILE A 36 -20.22 -6.65 -3.32
N PRO A 37 -20.85 -6.98 -4.47
CA PRO A 37 -20.89 -8.34 -5.00
C PRO A 37 -19.51 -8.96 -5.23
N ASP A 38 -18.58 -8.22 -5.85
CA ASP A 38 -17.19 -8.60 -5.99
C ASP A 38 -16.27 -7.42 -5.59
N PRO A 39 -15.84 -7.35 -4.33
CA PRO A 39 -14.99 -6.26 -3.84
C PRO A 39 -13.58 -6.32 -4.42
N ALA A 40 -13.10 -7.52 -4.80
CA ALA A 40 -11.76 -7.71 -5.34
C ALA A 40 -11.69 -7.19 -6.78
N GLU A 41 -12.70 -7.51 -7.61
CA GLU A 41 -12.82 -6.97 -8.96
C GLU A 41 -12.96 -5.44 -8.94
N LEU A 42 -13.82 -4.90 -8.07
CA LEU A 42 -13.99 -3.44 -7.94
C LEU A 42 -12.67 -2.76 -7.54
N ALA A 43 -11.95 -3.31 -6.55
CA ALA A 43 -10.68 -2.76 -6.12
C ALA A 43 -9.65 -2.79 -7.26
N ARG A 44 -9.56 -3.88 -8.02
CA ARG A 44 -8.68 -3.98 -9.20
C ARG A 44 -9.00 -2.93 -10.25
N ALA A 45 -10.29 -2.75 -10.58
CA ALA A 45 -10.73 -1.77 -11.56
C ALA A 45 -10.35 -0.34 -11.14
N GLU A 46 -10.59 0.01 -9.87
CA GLU A 46 -10.30 1.36 -9.37
C GLU A 46 -8.79 1.63 -9.21
N VAL A 47 -8.01 0.65 -8.74
CA VAL A 47 -6.54 0.76 -8.68
C VAL A 47 -5.96 0.92 -10.08
N THR A 48 -6.42 0.13 -11.05
CA THR A 48 -5.96 0.23 -12.44
C THR A 48 -6.24 1.60 -13.04
N ARG A 49 -7.41 2.16 -12.74
CA ARG A 49 -7.87 3.43 -13.31
C ARG A 49 -7.24 4.65 -12.64
N ARG A 50 -7.04 4.64 -11.33
CA ARG A 50 -6.68 5.84 -10.54
C ARG A 50 -5.22 5.90 -10.13
N THR A 51 -4.51 4.77 -10.08
CA THR A 51 -3.15 4.70 -9.52
C THR A 51 -2.11 4.56 -10.63
N ARG A 52 -1.02 5.34 -10.54
CA ARG A 52 0.10 5.25 -11.50
C ARG A 52 1.17 4.24 -11.02
N PRO A 53 1.96 3.67 -11.92
CA PRO A 53 3.17 2.91 -11.56
C PRO A 53 4.15 3.75 -10.73
N PRO A 54 4.97 3.13 -9.85
CA PRO A 54 5.03 1.68 -9.56
C PRO A 54 4.00 1.22 -8.51
N LEU A 55 3.36 2.18 -7.83
CA LEU A 55 2.40 1.91 -6.76
C LEU A 55 1.22 1.05 -7.23
N ARG A 56 0.76 1.25 -8.47
CA ARG A 56 -0.27 0.40 -9.08
C ARG A 56 0.13 -1.06 -9.07
N ASP A 57 1.33 -1.37 -9.52
CA ASP A 57 1.77 -2.75 -9.76
C ASP A 57 2.00 -3.46 -8.42
N LEU A 58 2.52 -2.75 -7.42
CA LEU A 58 2.61 -3.23 -6.04
C LEU A 58 1.22 -3.56 -5.48
N VAL A 59 0.27 -2.63 -5.57
CA VAL A 59 -1.08 -2.82 -5.01
C VAL A 59 -1.83 -3.94 -5.73
N LEU A 60 -1.71 -4.06 -7.05
CA LEU A 60 -2.31 -5.16 -7.79
C LEU A 60 -1.72 -6.51 -7.35
N GLY A 61 -0.41 -6.62 -7.18
CA GLY A 61 0.23 -7.82 -6.62
C GLY A 61 -0.23 -8.15 -5.20
N MET A 62 -0.54 -7.14 -4.38
CA MET A 62 -1.12 -7.35 -3.05
C MET A 62 -2.59 -7.81 -3.12
N LEU A 63 -3.39 -7.33 -4.08
CA LEU A 63 -4.76 -7.78 -4.31
C LEU A 63 -4.84 -9.24 -4.82
N ASP A 64 -3.78 -9.73 -5.46
CA ASP A 64 -3.59 -11.13 -5.85
C ASP A 64 -3.12 -12.03 -4.68
N SER A 65 -2.75 -11.44 -3.53
CA SER A 65 -2.20 -12.21 -2.42
C SER A 65 -3.27 -13.05 -1.72
N PRO A 66 -3.00 -14.35 -1.46
CA PRO A 66 -3.90 -15.18 -0.66
C PRO A 66 -4.00 -14.72 0.80
N MET A 67 -3.14 -13.79 1.22
CA MET A 67 -3.14 -13.21 2.56
C MET A 67 -4.07 -11.99 2.72
N LEU A 68 -4.67 -11.50 1.64
CA LEU A 68 -5.61 -10.39 1.70
C LEU A 68 -7.03 -10.91 1.90
N THR A 69 -7.64 -10.53 3.02
CA THR A 69 -9.05 -10.81 3.30
C THR A 69 -9.85 -9.51 3.24
N LEU A 70 -10.90 -9.48 2.42
CA LEU A 70 -11.86 -8.37 2.36
C LEU A 70 -13.07 -8.70 3.22
N ASP A 71 -13.15 -8.08 4.39
CA ASP A 71 -14.27 -8.24 5.31
C ASP A 71 -15.35 -7.18 5.04
N GLN A 72 -16.56 -7.62 4.73
CA GLN A 72 -17.71 -6.76 4.44
C GLN A 72 -18.83 -6.87 5.48
N ARG A 73 -18.53 -7.38 6.68
CA ARG A 73 -19.52 -7.42 7.75
C ARG A 73 -20.03 -5.99 8.02
N PRO A 74 -21.35 -5.82 8.25
CA PRO A 74 -21.90 -4.53 8.58
C PRO A 74 -21.19 -3.97 9.83
N ALA A 75 -20.94 -2.66 9.81
CA ALA A 75 -20.56 -1.97 11.04
C ALA A 75 -21.69 -2.19 12.06
N ARG A 76 -21.35 -2.60 13.28
CA ARG A 76 -22.35 -2.73 14.34
C ARG A 76 -22.97 -1.34 14.58
N ASP A 77 -24.30 -1.31 14.75
CA ASP A 77 -25.05 -0.11 15.15
C ASP A 77 -24.52 0.50 16.45
#